data_AF-A0AA39WYM3-F1
#
_entry.id   AF-A0AA39WYM3-F1
#
_cell.length_a   1.000
_cell.length_b   1.000
_cell.length_c   1.000
_cell.angle_alpha   90.00
_cell.angle_beta   90.00
_cell.angle_gamma   90.00
#
_symmetry.space_group_name_H-M   'P 1'
#
loop_
_entity.id
_entity.type
_entity.pdbx_description
1 polymer ?
#
loop_
_entity_poly.entity_id
_entity_poly.type
_entity_poly.pdbx_seq_one_letter_code
_entity_poly.pdbx_strand_id
1 'polypeptide(L)'
;EPQPKPEVEARVRFLVFSRHLILASPVIAAILSISSGWSEAQKDTDGLYQFGADDWDETAFSIVLNVLHGQHRKVPETVALEMLAKIALIVDYYQVHEAVVLESRTWLSALKLAKLPTELNRDLCLWLTVAFVFTDTEVFKSLTRVAILRSREGMKLPAGLPISLAVNERIGEVRSSSVSAIVDGLEKLREDYLEDRKGCGFECRAMHLGVLNISMKQLKIGDFTTMEGITIVELVNELKNIQSPRWSHSSNRRYDHSC
;
A
#
# COMPACT_ATOMS: atom_id res chain seq x y z
N GLU A 1 46.32 0.36 21.28
CA GLU A 1 45.38 0.58 20.16
C GLU A 1 44.63 1.88 20.44
N PRO A 2 44.70 2.92 19.59
CA PRO A 2 43.91 4.12 19.82
C PRO A 2 42.44 3.82 19.47
N GLN A 3 41.54 4.14 20.40
CA GLN A 3 40.09 4.00 20.20
C GLN A 3 39.62 4.84 18.99
N PRO A 4 38.61 4.38 18.23
CA PRO A 4 38.09 5.14 17.10
C PRO A 4 37.52 6.46 17.61
N LYS A 5 37.94 7.57 16.97
CA LYS A 5 37.31 8.88 17.16
C LYS A 5 35.81 8.73 16.86
N PRO A 6 34.91 9.25 17.70
CA PRO A 6 33.49 9.30 17.34
C PRO A 6 33.37 10.13 16.06
N GLU A 7 32.80 9.54 15.02
CA GLU A 7 32.35 10.28 13.84
C GLU A 7 31.39 11.37 14.34
N VAL A 8 31.77 12.63 14.14
CA VAL A 8 30.90 13.76 14.49
C VAL A 8 29.76 13.74 13.48
N GLU A 9 28.64 13.11 13.83
CA GLU A 9 27.41 13.22 13.06
C GLU A 9 27.10 14.69 12.83
N ALA A 10 26.99 15.09 11.56
CA ALA A 10 26.63 16.45 11.19
C ALA A 10 25.20 16.71 11.65
N ARG A 11 25.03 17.45 12.76
CA ARG A 11 23.72 17.82 13.31
C ARG A 11 23.28 19.16 12.75
N VAL A 12 22.11 19.18 12.10
CA VAL A 12 21.44 20.42 11.69
C VAL A 12 20.59 20.94 12.85
N ARG A 13 20.65 22.25 13.09
CA ARG A 13 19.86 22.93 14.12
C ARG A 13 18.89 23.91 13.48
N PHE A 14 17.62 23.82 13.86
CA PHE A 14 16.59 24.75 13.46
C PHE A 14 16.22 25.64 14.65
N LEU A 15 16.31 26.96 14.48
CA LEU A 15 15.78 27.90 15.46
C LEU A 15 14.35 28.28 15.08
N VAL A 16 13.41 27.94 15.96
CA VAL A 16 11.97 28.05 15.72
C VAL A 16 11.24 28.56 16.95
N PHE A 17 10.05 29.11 16.76
CA PHE A 17 9.23 29.61 17.85
C PHE A 17 8.29 28.50 18.35
N SER A 18 8.52 28.04 19.59
CA SER A 18 7.73 26.96 20.22
C SER A 18 6.23 27.21 20.18
N ARG A 19 5.78 28.47 20.31
CA ARG A 19 4.35 28.83 20.23
C ARG A 19 3.66 28.37 18.94
N HIS A 20 4.33 28.42 17.79
CA HIS A 20 3.72 27.99 16.52
C HIS A 20 3.64 26.46 16.47
N LEU A 21 4.67 25.79 16.96
CA LEU A 21 4.70 24.32 17.00
C LEU A 21 3.63 23.77 17.96
N ILE A 22 3.53 24.31 19.17
CA ILE A 22 2.54 23.91 20.18
C ILE A 22 1.11 24.15 19.67
N LEU A 23 0.88 25.27 18.98
CA LEU A 23 -0.44 25.58 18.43
C LEU A 23 -0.84 24.59 17.32
N ALA A 24 0.11 24.19 16.49
CA ALA A 24 -0.17 23.35 15.32
C ALA A 24 -0.12 21.85 15.60
N SER A 25 0.66 21.42 16.61
CA SER A 25 0.92 20.00 16.90
C SER A 25 0.54 19.66 18.34
N PRO A 26 -0.46 18.79 18.56
CA PRO A 26 -0.77 18.26 19.90
C PRO A 26 0.39 17.42 20.44
N VAL A 27 1.15 16.76 19.57
CA VAL A 27 2.32 15.95 19.93
C VAL A 27 3.44 16.83 20.48
N ILE A 28 3.80 17.90 19.78
CA ILE A 28 4.82 18.84 20.26
C ILE A 28 4.33 19.57 21.52
N ALA A 29 3.03 19.91 21.61
CA ALA A 29 2.45 20.46 22.83
C ALA A 29 2.62 19.53 24.04
N ALA A 30 2.40 18.22 23.85
CA ALA A 30 2.61 17.22 24.89
C ALA A 30 4.10 17.09 25.27
N ILE A 31 5.00 17.01 24.27
CA ILE A 31 6.45 16.90 24.48
C ILE A 31 6.98 18.10 25.28
N LEU A 32 6.57 19.31 24.92
CA LEU A 32 7.00 20.56 25.57
C LEU A 32 6.22 20.90 26.84
N SER A 33 5.21 20.12 27.21
CA SER A 33 4.49 20.32 28.47
C SER A 33 5.38 19.94 29.66
N ILE A 34 5.55 20.88 30.59
CA ILE A 34 6.42 20.77 31.79
C ILE A 34 6.08 19.53 32.66
N SER A 35 4.90 18.94 32.48
CA SER A 35 4.38 17.78 33.20
C SER A 35 5.01 16.44 32.84
N SER A 36 5.82 16.34 31.78
CA SER A 36 6.34 15.03 31.33
C SER A 36 7.62 14.59 32.07
N GLY A 37 8.39 15.51 32.67
CA GLY A 37 9.68 15.19 33.30
C GLY A 37 10.82 14.86 32.33
N TRP A 38 10.65 15.19 31.04
CA TRP A 38 11.65 14.99 29.99
C TRP A 38 12.57 16.22 29.89
N SER A 39 13.85 16.00 29.55
CA SER A 39 14.88 17.05 29.42
C SER A 39 14.53 18.15 28.41
N GLU A 40 13.69 17.82 27.44
CA GLU A 40 13.23 18.67 26.34
C GLU A 40 12.27 19.78 26.79
N ALA A 41 11.67 19.64 27.98
CA ALA A 41 10.85 20.66 28.63
C ALA A 41 11.67 21.61 29.53
N GLN A 42 12.99 21.43 29.60
CA GLN A 42 13.89 22.29 30.37
C GLN A 42 14.64 23.23 29.43
N LYS A 43 14.67 24.53 29.77
CA LYS A 43 15.49 25.49 29.03
C LYS A 43 16.96 25.20 29.30
N ASP A 44 17.76 25.17 28.24
CA ASP A 44 19.20 25.11 28.32
C ASP A 44 19.76 26.43 28.91
N THR A 45 21.06 26.45 29.18
CA THR A 45 21.83 27.61 29.65
C THR A 45 21.61 28.87 28.81
N ASP A 46 21.35 28.72 27.51
CA ASP A 46 21.06 29.81 26.57
C ASP A 46 19.59 30.30 26.62
N GLY A 47 18.74 29.71 27.48
CA GLY A 47 17.32 30.03 27.62
C GLY A 47 16.42 29.44 26.53
N LEU A 48 16.97 28.62 25.64
CA LEU A 48 16.27 27.92 24.56
C LEU A 48 15.83 26.52 24.99
N TYR A 49 14.68 26.06 24.47
CA TYR A 49 14.30 24.66 24.57
C TYR A 49 15.04 23.86 23.50
N GLN A 50 15.67 22.76 23.88
CA GLN A 50 16.23 21.81 22.93
C GLN A 50 15.22 20.68 22.69
N PHE A 51 14.99 20.40 21.41
CA PHE A 51 14.06 19.38 20.96
C PHE A 51 14.80 18.44 20.01
N GLY A 52 14.93 17.17 20.40
CA GLY A 52 15.49 16.12 19.56
C GLY A 52 14.52 15.77 18.44
N ALA A 53 15.01 15.79 17.21
CA ALA A 53 14.25 15.43 16.01
C ALA A 53 15.12 14.48 15.20
N ASP A 54 15.19 13.24 15.67
CA ASP A 54 16.00 12.19 15.06
C ASP A 54 15.23 11.53 13.89
N ASP A 55 15.96 10.88 12.99
CA ASP A 55 15.44 10.10 11.84
C ASP A 55 14.71 10.88 10.72
N TRP A 56 14.55 12.19 10.84
CA TRP A 56 13.91 13.00 9.81
C TRP A 56 14.89 13.48 8.72
N ASP A 57 14.43 13.49 7.48
CA ASP A 57 15.10 14.19 6.39
C ASP A 57 15.09 15.71 6.66
N GLU A 58 16.28 16.31 6.68
CA GLU A 58 16.47 17.73 7.03
C GLU A 58 15.65 18.68 6.17
N THR A 59 15.49 18.36 4.89
CA THR A 59 14.78 19.22 3.92
C THR A 59 13.28 19.07 4.10
N ALA A 60 12.79 17.83 4.25
CA ALA A 60 11.38 17.58 4.54
C ALA A 60 10.94 18.25 5.85
N PHE A 61 11.78 18.15 6.90
CA PHE A 61 11.50 18.78 8.19
C PHE A 61 11.51 20.31 8.09
N SER A 62 12.47 20.89 7.38
CA SER A 62 12.49 22.33 7.11
C SER A 62 11.24 22.83 6.39
N ILE A 63 10.73 22.07 5.42
CA ILE A 63 9.47 22.40 4.71
C ILE A 63 8.30 22.44 5.69
N VAL A 64 8.13 21.40 6.52
CA VAL A 64 7.06 21.37 7.53
C VAL A 64 7.19 22.55 8.50
N LEU A 65 8.39 22.83 9.01
CA LEU A 65 8.62 23.97 9.89
C LEU A 65 8.26 25.31 9.23
N ASN A 66 8.61 25.50 7.95
CA ASN A 66 8.25 26.70 7.20
C ASN A 66 6.73 26.86 7.08
N VAL A 67 6.00 25.77 6.83
CA VAL A 67 4.52 25.77 6.80
C VAL A 67 3.95 26.17 8.17
N LEU A 68 4.41 25.54 9.26
CA LEU A 68 3.93 25.83 10.62
C LEU A 68 4.17 27.29 11.04
N HIS A 69 5.16 27.96 10.45
CA HIS A 69 5.48 29.36 10.72
C HIS A 69 4.87 30.34 9.72
N GLY A 70 4.00 29.88 8.80
CA GLY A 70 3.39 30.73 7.77
C GLY A 70 4.39 31.29 6.76
N GLN A 71 5.57 30.69 6.63
CA GLN A 71 6.63 31.12 5.72
C GLN A 71 6.43 30.54 4.31
N HIS A 72 5.21 30.68 3.74
CA HIS A 72 4.81 30.02 2.50
C HIS A 72 5.72 30.35 1.30
N ARG A 73 6.37 31.52 1.26
CA ARG A 73 7.36 31.86 0.22
C ARG A 73 8.61 30.96 0.21
N LYS A 74 8.87 30.24 1.32
CA LYS A 74 9.96 29.26 1.44
C LYS A 74 9.48 27.83 1.23
N VAL A 75 8.19 27.62 1.03
CA VAL A 75 7.59 26.32 0.78
C VAL A 75 7.58 26.10 -0.73
N PRO A 76 8.11 24.97 -1.23
CA PRO A 76 8.14 24.70 -2.66
C PRO A 76 6.73 24.51 -3.22
N GLU A 77 6.47 25.06 -4.41
CA GLU A 77 5.18 24.89 -5.10
C GLU A 77 4.93 23.44 -5.53
N THR A 78 6.00 22.70 -5.82
CA THR A 78 5.97 21.29 -6.21
C THR A 78 7.02 20.49 -5.46
N VAL A 79 6.70 19.25 -5.10
CA VAL A 79 7.65 18.31 -4.50
C VAL A 79 7.59 16.97 -5.24
N ALA A 80 8.72 16.27 -5.29
CA ALA A 80 8.75 14.89 -5.80
C ALA A 80 8.01 13.94 -4.84
N LEU A 81 7.51 12.82 -5.35
CA LEU A 81 6.79 11.81 -4.57
C LEU A 81 7.56 11.36 -3.31
N GLU A 82 8.86 11.11 -3.45
CA GLU A 82 9.70 10.70 -2.33
C GLU A 82 9.79 11.79 -1.24
N MET A 83 9.92 13.05 -1.63
CA MET A 83 9.93 14.17 -0.68
C MET A 83 8.56 14.34 -0.01
N LEU A 84 7.47 14.20 -0.77
CA LEU A 84 6.12 14.26 -0.20
C LEU A 84 5.86 13.11 0.79
N ALA A 85 6.36 11.91 0.51
CA ALA A 85 6.28 10.80 1.44
C ALA A 85 7.05 11.09 2.73
N LYS A 86 8.27 11.65 2.65
CA LYS A 86 9.04 12.09 3.83
C LYS A 86 8.28 13.16 4.64
N ILE A 87 7.71 14.15 3.96
CA ILE A 87 6.84 15.16 4.60
C ILE A 87 5.64 14.48 5.27
N ALA A 88 4.99 13.53 4.61
CA ALA A 88 3.84 12.80 5.15
C ALA A 88 4.18 12.06 6.45
N LEU A 89 5.37 11.45 6.57
CA LEU A 89 5.80 10.81 7.81
C LEU A 89 5.88 11.81 8.97
N ILE A 90 6.47 12.98 8.72
CA ILE A 90 6.61 14.05 9.72
C ILE A 90 5.23 14.60 10.10
N VAL A 91 4.36 14.80 9.11
CA VAL A 91 2.99 15.31 9.31
C VAL A 91 2.16 14.37 10.16
N ASP A 92 2.23 13.07 9.86
CA ASP A 92 1.53 12.02 10.59
C ASP A 92 2.04 11.93 12.04
N TYR A 93 3.37 11.85 12.21
CA TYR A 93 4.02 11.72 13.50
C TYR A 93 3.71 12.89 14.44
N TYR A 94 3.87 14.13 13.95
CA TYR A 94 3.57 15.33 14.75
C TYR A 94 2.10 15.74 14.70
N GLN A 95 1.25 15.01 13.97
CA GLN A 95 -0.17 15.30 13.81
C GLN A 95 -0.47 16.74 13.36
N VAL A 96 0.29 17.26 12.40
CA VAL A 96 0.17 18.64 11.88
C VAL A 96 -0.62 18.73 10.57
N HIS A 97 -1.54 17.78 10.34
CA HIS A 97 -2.31 17.64 9.10
C HIS A 97 -3.00 18.94 8.68
N GLU A 98 -3.70 19.61 9.61
CA GLU A 98 -4.44 20.85 9.34
C GLU A 98 -3.53 21.98 8.86
N ALA A 99 -2.32 22.08 9.40
CA ALA A 99 -1.37 23.13 9.03
C ALA A 99 -0.86 22.99 7.60
N VAL A 100 -0.85 21.77 7.04
CA VAL A 100 -0.29 21.46 5.71
C VAL A 100 -1.38 21.17 4.66
N VAL A 101 -2.66 21.36 4.98
CA VAL A 101 -3.79 21.00 4.09
C VAL A 101 -3.73 21.68 2.73
N LEU A 102 -3.32 22.95 2.66
CA LEU A 102 -3.29 23.70 1.40
C LEU A 102 -2.13 23.24 0.51
N GLU A 103 -0.95 23.10 1.09
CA GLU A 103 0.27 22.66 0.42
C GLU A 103 0.12 21.22 -0.08
N SER A 104 -0.36 20.31 0.77
CA SER A 104 -0.57 18.91 0.42
C SER A 104 -1.54 18.74 -0.74
N ARG A 105 -2.63 19.51 -0.80
CA ARG A 105 -3.57 19.50 -1.95
C ARG A 105 -2.89 19.92 -3.25
N THR A 106 -2.07 20.97 -3.20
CA THR A 106 -1.31 21.44 -4.37
C THR A 106 -0.30 20.40 -4.84
N TRP A 107 0.50 19.85 -3.93
CA TRP A 107 1.50 18.83 -4.24
C TRP A 107 0.86 17.55 -4.79
N LEU A 108 -0.22 17.07 -4.16
CA LEU A 108 -0.99 15.93 -4.65
C LEU A 108 -1.53 16.16 -6.07
N SER A 109 -2.11 17.34 -6.32
CA SER A 109 -2.65 17.68 -7.63
C SER A 109 -1.57 17.67 -8.71
N ALA A 110 -0.39 18.21 -8.40
CA ALA A 110 0.75 18.18 -9.32
C ALA A 110 1.26 16.75 -9.57
N LEU A 111 1.39 15.93 -8.54
CA LEU A 111 1.86 14.54 -8.67
C LEU A 111 0.87 13.65 -9.43
N LYS A 112 -0.44 13.86 -9.28
CA LYS A 112 -1.50 13.13 -9.99
C LYS A 112 -1.53 13.37 -11.50
N LEU A 113 -0.82 14.39 -12.00
CA LEU A 113 -0.61 14.58 -13.44
C LEU A 113 0.24 13.43 -14.02
N ALA A 114 1.08 12.80 -13.19
CA ALA A 114 1.78 11.58 -13.55
C ALA A 114 0.88 10.34 -13.37
N LYS A 115 1.20 9.27 -14.11
CA LYS A 115 0.45 8.00 -14.02
C LYS A 115 0.69 7.35 -12.65
N LEU A 116 -0.41 6.93 -11.99
CA LEU A 116 -0.32 6.17 -10.75
C LEU A 116 0.36 4.80 -10.98
N PRO A 117 1.11 4.29 -9.99
CA PRO A 117 1.72 2.96 -10.06
C PRO A 117 0.70 1.84 -10.32
N THR A 118 1.05 0.94 -11.22
CA THR A 118 0.25 -0.25 -11.56
C THR A 118 0.92 -1.57 -11.16
N GLU A 119 2.10 -1.49 -10.56
CA GLU A 119 2.94 -2.61 -10.15
C GLU A 119 3.33 -2.45 -8.68
N LEU A 120 3.66 -3.57 -8.03
CA LEU A 120 4.19 -3.57 -6.67
C LEU A 120 5.66 -3.10 -6.67
N ASN A 121 5.86 -1.81 -6.47
CA ASN A 121 7.19 -1.20 -6.43
C ASN A 121 7.29 -0.15 -5.32
N ARG A 122 8.47 0.47 -5.18
CA ARG A 122 8.73 1.52 -4.21
C ARG A 122 7.74 2.68 -4.33
N ASP A 123 7.42 3.10 -5.56
CA ASP A 123 6.53 4.23 -5.80
C ASP A 123 5.09 3.95 -5.32
N LEU A 124 4.60 2.71 -5.45
CA LEU A 124 3.31 2.32 -4.90
C LEU A 124 3.29 2.44 -3.36
N CYS A 125 4.37 2.06 -2.68
CA CYS A 125 4.51 2.25 -1.23
C CYS A 125 4.43 3.74 -0.87
N LEU A 126 5.23 4.58 -1.54
CA LEU A 126 5.28 6.02 -1.27
C LEU A 126 3.92 6.67 -1.53
N TRP A 127 3.26 6.34 -2.63
CA TRP A 127 1.94 6.84 -2.96
C TRP A 127 0.87 6.39 -1.97
N LEU A 128 0.92 5.14 -1.50
CA LEU A 128 0.03 4.68 -0.44
C LEU A 128 0.25 5.51 0.83
N THR A 129 1.49 5.81 1.21
CA THR A 129 1.80 6.63 2.41
C THR A 129 1.18 7.99 2.29
N VAL A 130 1.45 8.65 1.17
CA VAL A 130 0.94 9.99 0.87
C VAL A 130 -0.59 10.00 0.84
N ALA A 131 -1.22 9.04 0.16
CA ALA A 131 -2.68 8.96 0.04
C ALA A 131 -3.35 8.66 1.39
N PHE A 132 -2.71 7.86 2.24
CA PHE A 132 -3.19 7.57 3.58
C PHE A 132 -3.15 8.80 4.48
N VAL A 133 -1.97 9.41 4.64
CA VAL A 133 -1.75 10.55 5.54
C VAL A 133 -2.60 11.76 5.12
N PHE A 134 -2.67 12.05 3.82
CA PHE A 134 -3.46 13.17 3.31
C PHE A 134 -4.90 12.79 2.92
N THR A 135 -5.38 11.63 3.38
CA THR A 135 -6.80 11.22 3.28
C THR A 135 -7.37 11.17 1.85
N ASP A 136 -6.52 10.90 0.87
CA ASP A 136 -6.89 10.76 -0.55
C ASP A 136 -7.49 9.38 -0.83
N THR A 137 -8.76 9.24 -0.47
CA THR A 137 -9.48 7.96 -0.43
C THR A 137 -9.51 7.27 -1.80
N GLU A 138 -9.66 8.02 -2.89
CA GLU A 138 -9.77 7.43 -4.23
C GLU A 138 -8.44 6.89 -4.73
N VAL A 139 -7.35 7.64 -4.52
CA VAL A 139 -5.99 7.16 -4.81
C VAL A 139 -5.65 5.96 -3.94
N PHE A 140 -5.96 6.04 -2.64
CA PHE A 140 -5.70 4.95 -1.70
C PHE A 140 -6.42 3.65 -2.08
N LYS A 141 -7.72 3.72 -2.43
CA LYS A 141 -8.49 2.55 -2.93
C LYS A 141 -7.90 1.97 -4.20
N SER A 142 -7.47 2.82 -5.14
CA SER A 142 -6.90 2.38 -6.41
C SER A 142 -5.59 1.61 -6.19
N LEU A 143 -4.70 2.14 -5.35
CA LEU A 143 -3.40 1.54 -5.06
C LEU A 143 -3.50 0.28 -4.19
N THR A 144 -4.41 0.26 -3.20
CA THR A 144 -4.66 -0.95 -2.40
C THR A 144 -5.25 -2.06 -3.27
N ARG A 145 -6.09 -1.74 -4.26
CA ARG A 145 -6.54 -2.71 -5.27
C ARG A 145 -5.39 -3.28 -6.08
N VAL A 146 -4.45 -2.45 -6.54
CA VAL A 146 -3.23 -2.94 -7.22
C VAL A 146 -2.46 -3.88 -6.29
N ALA A 147 -2.29 -3.51 -5.02
CA ALA A 147 -1.59 -4.33 -4.03
C ALA A 147 -2.27 -5.69 -3.80
N ILE A 148 -3.60 -5.72 -3.64
CA ILE A 148 -4.39 -6.95 -3.49
C ILE A 148 -4.22 -7.86 -4.71
N LEU A 149 -4.34 -7.29 -5.92
CA LEU A 149 -4.34 -8.06 -7.16
C LEU A 149 -2.96 -8.63 -7.52
N ARG A 150 -1.89 -7.89 -7.20
CA ARG A 150 -0.52 -8.19 -7.64
C ARG A 150 0.38 -8.77 -6.55
N SER A 151 -0.05 -8.79 -5.28
CA SER A 151 0.74 -9.40 -4.22
C SER A 151 0.65 -10.92 -4.25
N ARG A 152 1.74 -11.60 -3.83
CA ARG A 152 1.79 -13.05 -3.61
C ARG A 152 1.56 -13.38 -2.12
N GLU A 153 2.16 -12.60 -1.23
CA GLU A 153 2.15 -12.82 0.23
C GLU A 153 1.65 -11.57 1.00
N GLY A 154 0.93 -10.66 0.32
CA GLY A 154 0.66 -9.31 0.84
C GLY A 154 1.77 -8.31 0.50
N MET A 155 1.78 -7.15 1.17
CA MET A 155 2.69 -6.05 0.88
C MET A 155 3.81 -5.95 1.92
N LYS A 156 5.07 -5.98 1.50
CA LYS A 156 6.21 -5.73 2.41
C LYS A 156 6.44 -4.22 2.49
N LEU A 157 5.67 -3.54 3.34
CA LEU A 157 5.90 -2.14 3.65
C LEU A 157 7.14 -1.99 4.55
N PRO A 158 8.03 -1.02 4.30
CA PRO A 158 9.08 -0.65 5.24
C PRO A 158 8.52 -0.41 6.64
N ALA A 159 9.26 -0.83 7.67
CA ALA A 159 8.94 -0.53 9.05
C ALA A 159 8.91 1.00 9.26
N GLY A 160 7.99 1.49 10.11
CA GLY A 160 7.86 2.91 10.44
C GLY A 160 6.96 3.74 9.50
N LEU A 161 6.27 3.12 8.54
CA LEU A 161 5.27 3.84 7.74
C LEU A 161 3.93 3.99 8.49
N PRO A 162 3.28 5.18 8.44
CA PRO A 162 1.95 5.47 9.01
C PRO A 162 0.86 4.49 8.64
N ILE A 163 0.97 3.88 7.46
CA ILE A 163 -0.01 2.95 6.89
C ILE A 163 -0.17 1.68 7.75
N SER A 164 0.72 1.45 8.72
CA SER A 164 0.60 0.43 9.76
C SER A 164 0.53 -1.02 9.28
N LEU A 165 0.64 -1.92 10.24
CA LEU A 165 0.39 -3.35 10.09
C LEU A 165 -1.05 -3.64 9.62
N ALA A 166 -2.04 -2.89 10.09
CA ALA A 166 -3.45 -3.19 9.88
C ALA A 166 -3.89 -3.08 8.41
N VAL A 167 -3.40 -2.08 7.66
CA VAL A 167 -3.70 -1.99 6.22
C VAL A 167 -3.04 -3.13 5.47
N ASN A 168 -1.82 -3.51 5.85
CA ASN A 168 -1.12 -4.61 5.22
C ASN A 168 -1.80 -5.96 5.49
N GLU A 169 -2.16 -6.22 6.74
CA GLU A 169 -2.97 -7.37 7.16
C GLU A 169 -4.26 -7.41 6.36
N ARG A 170 -4.96 -6.27 6.24
CA ARG A 170 -6.20 -6.19 5.47
C ARG A 170 -6.02 -6.47 3.99
N ILE A 171 -4.93 -5.99 3.38
CA ILE A 171 -4.58 -6.34 1.99
C ILE A 171 -4.39 -7.85 1.86
N GLY A 172 -3.68 -8.47 2.81
CA GLY A 172 -3.48 -9.92 2.89
C GLY A 172 -4.79 -10.69 3.04
N GLU A 173 -5.65 -10.30 3.99
CA GLU A 173 -6.97 -10.88 4.22
C GLU A 173 -7.83 -10.85 2.96
N VAL A 174 -7.97 -9.66 2.35
CA VAL A 174 -8.81 -9.47 1.16
C VAL A 174 -8.27 -10.27 -0.01
N ARG A 175 -6.95 -10.34 -0.17
CA ARG A 175 -6.31 -11.20 -1.18
C ARG A 175 -6.68 -12.66 -0.93
N SER A 176 -6.46 -13.17 0.27
CA SER A 176 -6.73 -14.57 0.63
C SER A 176 -8.21 -14.93 0.44
N SER A 177 -9.13 -14.06 0.87
CA SER A 177 -10.57 -14.24 0.62
C SER A 177 -10.92 -14.23 -0.87
N SER A 178 -10.26 -13.38 -1.67
CA SER A 178 -10.50 -13.32 -3.12
C SER A 178 -10.01 -14.58 -3.83
N VAL A 179 -8.84 -15.11 -3.42
CA VAL A 179 -8.32 -16.38 -3.93
C VAL A 179 -9.26 -17.53 -3.53
N SER A 180 -9.68 -17.59 -2.27
CA SER A 180 -10.66 -18.59 -1.79
C SER A 180 -11.93 -18.55 -2.63
N ALA A 181 -12.49 -17.37 -2.87
CA ALA A 181 -13.72 -17.23 -3.66
C ALA A 181 -13.56 -17.73 -5.11
N ILE A 182 -12.39 -17.56 -5.72
CA ILE A 182 -12.10 -18.13 -7.05
C ILE A 182 -12.08 -19.65 -6.98
N VAL A 183 -11.40 -20.21 -5.98
CA VAL A 183 -11.28 -21.66 -5.77
C VAL A 183 -12.65 -22.28 -5.51
N ASP A 184 -13.43 -21.70 -4.61
CA ASP A 184 -14.80 -22.13 -4.30
C ASP A 184 -15.69 -22.07 -5.55
N GLY A 185 -15.50 -21.06 -6.40
CA GLY A 185 -16.19 -20.96 -7.69
C GLY A 185 -15.84 -22.09 -8.66
N LEU A 186 -14.57 -22.52 -8.70
CA LEU A 186 -14.12 -23.64 -9.53
C LEU A 186 -14.62 -24.99 -8.99
N GLU A 187 -14.57 -25.17 -7.67
CA GLU A 187 -15.10 -26.36 -6.99
C GLU A 187 -16.61 -26.48 -7.21
N LYS A 188 -17.36 -25.38 -7.08
CA LYS A 188 -18.79 -25.34 -7.42
C LYS A 188 -19.04 -25.66 -8.89
N LEU A 189 -18.21 -25.13 -9.81
CA LEU A 189 -18.33 -25.46 -11.23
C LEU A 189 -18.11 -26.97 -11.47
N ARG A 190 -17.19 -27.59 -10.74
CA ARG A 190 -16.95 -29.05 -10.78
C ARG A 190 -18.18 -29.82 -10.33
N GLU A 191 -18.79 -29.43 -9.21
CA GLU A 191 -20.03 -30.03 -8.70
C GLU A 191 -21.20 -29.85 -9.67
N ASP A 192 -21.36 -28.67 -10.27
CA ASP A 192 -22.40 -28.41 -11.26
C ASP A 192 -22.31 -29.34 -12.48
N TYR A 193 -21.11 -29.69 -12.94
CA TYR A 193 -20.92 -30.68 -14.01
C TYR A 193 -21.18 -32.13 -13.55
N LEU A 194 -20.87 -32.48 -12.29
CA LEU A 194 -21.12 -33.81 -11.73
C LEU A 194 -22.60 -34.08 -11.51
N GLU A 195 -23.35 -33.07 -11.06
CA GLU A 195 -24.77 -33.17 -10.69
C GLU A 195 -25.74 -32.80 -11.83
N ASP A 196 -25.25 -32.71 -13.06
CA ASP A 196 -26.04 -32.38 -14.25
C ASP A 196 -26.77 -31.03 -14.18
N ARG A 197 -26.17 -30.04 -13.49
CA ARG A 197 -26.65 -28.65 -13.45
C ARG A 197 -26.09 -27.81 -14.61
N LYS A 198 -24.95 -28.23 -15.19
CA LYS A 198 -24.30 -27.59 -16.35
C LYS A 198 -23.92 -28.61 -17.41
N GLY A 199 -23.80 -28.14 -18.64
CA GLY A 199 -23.55 -28.97 -19.83
C GLY A 199 -24.85 -29.48 -20.45
N CYS A 200 -24.80 -29.90 -21.71
CA CYS A 200 -25.99 -30.31 -22.47
C CYS A 200 -26.16 -31.83 -22.59
N GLY A 201 -25.25 -32.63 -22.02
CA GLY A 201 -25.26 -34.09 -22.12
C GLY A 201 -24.05 -34.73 -21.45
N PHE A 202 -24.08 -36.05 -21.27
CA PHE A 202 -23.05 -36.78 -20.51
C PHE A 202 -21.62 -36.54 -21.05
N GLU A 203 -21.44 -36.68 -22.36
CA GLU A 203 -20.13 -36.49 -23.01
C GLU A 203 -19.61 -35.07 -22.83
N CYS A 204 -20.48 -34.07 -22.99
CA CYS A 204 -20.17 -32.66 -22.77
C CYS A 204 -19.66 -32.44 -21.33
N ARG A 205 -20.43 -32.91 -20.34
CA ARG A 205 -20.08 -32.78 -18.92
C ARG A 205 -18.76 -33.48 -18.60
N ALA A 206 -18.57 -34.71 -19.07
CA ALA A 206 -17.35 -35.47 -18.84
C ALA A 206 -16.11 -34.76 -19.43
N MET A 207 -16.23 -34.18 -20.62
CA MET A 207 -15.13 -33.44 -21.24
C MET A 207 -14.81 -32.13 -20.50
N HIS A 208 -15.82 -31.32 -20.16
CA HIS A 208 -15.59 -30.10 -19.39
C HIS A 208 -15.03 -30.40 -18.00
N LEU A 209 -15.53 -31.44 -17.33
CA LEU A 209 -15.02 -31.89 -16.05
C LEU A 209 -13.55 -32.34 -16.15
N GLY A 210 -13.19 -33.06 -17.21
CA GLY A 210 -11.82 -33.46 -17.49
C GLY A 210 -10.88 -32.26 -17.67
N VAL A 211 -11.28 -31.29 -18.50
CA VAL A 211 -10.52 -30.05 -18.72
C VAL A 211 -10.37 -29.25 -17.43
N LEU A 212 -11.45 -29.10 -16.66
CA LEU A 212 -11.44 -28.39 -15.39
C LEU A 212 -10.48 -29.05 -14.39
N ASN A 213 -10.57 -30.36 -14.19
CA ASN A 213 -9.72 -31.11 -13.27
C ASN A 213 -8.23 -31.05 -13.66
N ILE A 214 -7.93 -31.17 -14.96
CA ILE A 214 -6.55 -31.05 -15.46
C ILE A 214 -6.01 -29.64 -15.19
N SER A 215 -6.80 -28.61 -15.50
CA SER A 215 -6.40 -27.22 -15.32
C SER A 215 -6.21 -26.86 -13.84
N MET A 216 -7.14 -27.27 -12.98
CA MET A 216 -7.02 -27.10 -11.52
C MET A 216 -5.78 -27.79 -10.98
N LYS A 217 -5.46 -29.00 -11.45
CA LYS A 217 -4.24 -29.72 -11.08
C LYS A 217 -2.97 -29.01 -11.55
N GLN A 218 -2.94 -28.49 -12.78
CA GLN A 218 -1.79 -27.74 -13.32
C GLN A 218 -1.54 -26.45 -12.54
N LEU A 219 -2.60 -25.76 -12.14
CA LEU A 219 -2.56 -24.56 -11.31
C LEU A 219 -2.36 -24.86 -9.82
N LYS A 220 -2.25 -26.14 -9.44
CA LYS A 220 -2.11 -26.62 -8.06
C LYS A 220 -3.22 -26.09 -7.13
N ILE A 221 -4.42 -25.91 -7.68
CA ILE A 221 -5.60 -25.50 -6.94
C ILE A 221 -6.04 -26.68 -6.06
N GLY A 222 -6.09 -26.46 -4.75
CA GLY A 222 -6.37 -27.49 -3.74
C GLY A 222 -5.17 -27.94 -2.90
N ASP A 223 -3.95 -27.53 -3.28
CA ASP A 223 -2.75 -27.70 -2.44
C ASP A 223 -2.53 -26.40 -1.65
N PHE A 224 -2.83 -26.42 -0.34
CA PHE A 224 -2.83 -25.23 0.54
C PHE A 224 -1.51 -24.47 0.51
N THR A 225 -0.39 -25.15 0.23
CA THR A 225 0.96 -24.58 0.20
C THR A 225 1.24 -23.74 -1.05
N THR A 226 0.49 -23.93 -2.15
CA THR A 226 0.78 -23.26 -3.43
C THR A 226 0.03 -21.97 -3.68
N MET A 227 -0.99 -21.66 -2.87
CA MET A 227 -1.70 -20.38 -2.97
C MET A 227 -0.89 -19.20 -2.42
N GLU A 228 0.16 -19.47 -1.63
CA GLU A 228 1.10 -18.45 -1.15
C GLU A 228 2.03 -17.90 -2.25
N GLY A 229 2.00 -18.49 -3.45
CA GLY A 229 2.90 -18.14 -4.54
C GLY A 229 2.28 -17.43 -5.75
N ILE A 230 0.96 -17.39 -5.92
CA ILE A 230 0.31 -16.90 -7.16
C ILE A 230 -0.43 -15.58 -6.95
N THR A 231 -0.28 -14.62 -7.86
CA THR A 231 -1.08 -13.38 -7.82
C THR A 231 -2.51 -13.62 -8.32
N ILE A 232 -3.47 -12.81 -7.90
CA ILE A 232 -4.86 -12.93 -8.40
C ILE A 232 -4.89 -12.69 -9.92
N VAL A 233 -4.08 -11.77 -10.42
CA VAL A 233 -3.99 -11.48 -11.86
C VAL A 233 -3.48 -12.69 -12.64
N GLU A 234 -2.41 -13.33 -12.19
CA GLU A 234 -1.90 -14.57 -12.81
C GLU A 234 -2.98 -15.65 -12.80
N LEU A 235 -3.60 -15.92 -11.65
CA LEU A 235 -4.66 -16.93 -11.53
C LEU A 235 -5.81 -16.65 -12.50
N VAL A 236 -6.33 -15.43 -12.54
CA VAL A 236 -7.42 -15.06 -13.46
C VAL A 236 -7.00 -15.18 -14.92
N ASN A 237 -5.76 -14.83 -15.26
CA ASN A 237 -5.26 -14.95 -16.64
C ASN A 237 -5.13 -16.41 -17.05
N GLU A 238 -4.60 -17.28 -16.19
CA GLU A 238 -4.52 -18.71 -16.44
C GLU A 238 -5.91 -19.32 -16.63
N LEU A 239 -6.87 -18.99 -15.76
CA LEU A 239 -8.25 -19.46 -15.88
C LEU A 239 -8.93 -19.01 -17.18
N LYS A 240 -8.64 -17.79 -17.65
CA LYS A 240 -9.16 -17.29 -18.94
C LYS A 240 -8.56 -18.00 -20.15
N ASN A 241 -7.36 -18.57 -20.01
CA ASN A 241 -6.66 -19.26 -21.09
C ASN A 241 -7.07 -20.74 -21.24
N ILE A 242 -7.86 -21.27 -20.30
CA ILE A 242 -8.41 -22.63 -20.37
C ILE A 242 -9.28 -22.74 -21.63
N GLN A 243 -8.86 -23.60 -22.55
CA GLN A 243 -9.58 -23.86 -23.79
C GLN A 243 -10.77 -24.79 -23.53
N SER A 244 -11.96 -24.42 -24.02
CA SER A 244 -13.10 -25.34 -24.03
C SER A 244 -12.82 -26.54 -24.94
N PRO A 245 -13.24 -27.75 -24.54
CA PRO A 245 -13.07 -28.94 -25.36
C PRO A 245 -13.82 -28.80 -26.69
N ARG A 246 -13.13 -29.04 -27.80
CA ARG A 246 -13.74 -29.15 -29.13
C ARG A 246 -13.98 -30.61 -29.47
N TRP A 247 -15.23 -30.95 -29.80
CA TRP A 247 -15.61 -32.31 -30.15
C TRP A 247 -16.85 -32.28 -31.03
N SER A 248 -17.16 -33.38 -31.73
CA SER A 248 -18.33 -33.50 -32.60
C SER A 248 -19.11 -34.77 -32.27
N HIS A 249 -20.44 -34.75 -32.42
CA HIS A 249 -21.22 -35.98 -32.30
C HIS A 249 -20.89 -36.96 -33.42
N SER A 250 -20.90 -38.26 -33.09
CA SER A 250 -20.71 -39.35 -34.06
C SER A 250 -21.71 -39.29 -35.22
N SER A 251 -22.91 -38.77 -34.98
CA SER A 251 -23.98 -38.59 -35.94
C SER A 251 -23.82 -37.36 -36.86
N ASN A 252 -22.97 -36.38 -36.51
CA ASN A 252 -22.81 -35.16 -37.30
C ASN A 252 -21.40 -34.57 -37.20
N ARG A 253 -20.44 -35.20 -37.87
CA ARG A 253 -19.01 -34.79 -37.90
C ARG A 253 -18.73 -33.44 -38.59
N ARG A 254 -19.75 -32.81 -39.19
CA ARG A 254 -19.57 -31.56 -39.95
C ARG A 254 -19.55 -30.31 -39.08
N TYR A 255 -19.99 -30.39 -37.82
CA TYR A 255 -20.08 -29.25 -36.92
C TYR A 255 -19.47 -29.60 -35.57
N ASP A 256 -18.64 -28.69 -35.05
CA ASP A 256 -18.19 -28.74 -33.67
C ASP A 256 -19.40 -28.56 -32.74
N HIS A 257 -19.41 -29.34 -31.68
CA HIS A 257 -20.40 -29.27 -30.62
C HIS A 257 -20.30 -27.90 -29.92
N SER A 258 -21.41 -27.16 -29.91
CA SER A 258 -21.55 -25.88 -29.23
C SER A 258 -22.30 -26.11 -27.92
N CYS A 259 -21.60 -25.96 -26.78
CA CYS A 259 -22.20 -25.91 -25.45
C CYS A 259 -22.05 -24.50 -24.86
#